data_AF-A0A365HBN5-F1
#
_entry.id   AF-A0A365HBN5-F1
#
_cell.length_a   1.000
_cell.length_b   1.000
_cell.length_c   1.000
_cell.angle_alpha   90.00
_cell.angle_beta   90.00
_cell.angle_gamma   90.00
#
_symmetry.space_group_name_H-M   'P 1'
#
loop_
_entity.id
_entity.type
_entity.pdbx_description
1 polymer ?
#
loop_
_entity_poly.entity_id
_entity_poly.type
_entity_poly.pdbx_seq_one_letter_code
_entity_poly.pdbx_strand_id
1 'polypeptide(L)'
;MSLPMRRRLAVLPFALLALGGVAGCSSEGAQTQCTLNDCTVTFNRGVDANASILGVKAELVGVQGNNVTLKVAGQQITVPVNGEQQAEGFNIAVQSVTQDNVVVKISRSGGGG
;
A
#
# COMPACT_ATOMS: atom_id res chain seq x y z
N MET A 1 23.53 -5.73 -41.73
CA MET A 1 23.87 -4.78 -40.65
C MET A 1 22.59 -4.33 -39.94
N SER A 2 22.51 -4.65 -38.64
CA SER A 2 21.92 -3.85 -37.53
C SER A 2 20.60 -3.08 -37.72
N LEU A 3 19.52 -3.52 -37.04
CA LEU A 3 18.43 -2.63 -36.59
C LEU A 3 18.93 -1.76 -35.42
N PRO A 4 18.31 -0.59 -35.14
CA PRO A 4 17.43 -0.61 -33.97
C PRO A 4 16.21 0.32 -34.05
N MET A 5 15.05 -0.29 -33.83
CA MET A 5 14.12 0.09 -32.76
C MET A 5 13.78 1.59 -32.66
N ARG A 6 12.77 2.02 -33.43
CA ARG A 6 12.05 3.27 -33.14
C ARG A 6 11.48 3.18 -31.72
N ARG A 7 12.18 3.82 -30.79
CA ARG A 7 11.83 4.01 -29.39
C ARG A 7 10.46 4.70 -29.33
N ARG A 8 9.39 3.92 -29.18
CA ARG A 8 8.09 4.46 -28.79
C ARG A 8 8.27 4.98 -27.37
N LEU A 9 8.38 6.29 -27.23
CA LEU A 9 8.16 6.98 -25.97
C LEU A 9 6.74 6.63 -25.53
N ALA A 10 6.63 5.61 -24.69
CA ALA A 10 5.45 5.36 -23.89
C ALA A 10 5.37 6.53 -22.90
N VAL A 11 4.61 7.55 -23.29
CA VAL A 11 4.18 8.59 -22.36
C VAL A 11 3.22 7.90 -21.41
N LEU A 12 3.75 7.40 -20.29
CA LEU A 12 2.93 6.98 -19.16
C LEU A 12 2.16 8.24 -18.72
N PRO A 13 0.82 8.25 -18.76
CA PRO A 13 0.07 9.33 -18.16
C PRO A 13 0.32 9.22 -16.65
N PHE A 14 1.09 10.17 -16.11
CA PHE A 14 1.15 10.41 -14.69
C PHE A 14 -0.27 10.80 -14.26
N ALA A 15 -1.04 9.81 -13.82
CA ALA A 15 -2.35 10.01 -13.25
C ALA A 15 -2.16 10.69 -11.89
N LEU A 16 -2.03 12.02 -11.92
CA LEU A 16 -2.23 12.90 -10.77
C LEU A 16 -3.71 12.87 -10.41
N LEU A 17 -4.15 11.77 -9.81
CA LEU A 17 -5.50 11.63 -9.28
C LEU A 17 -5.58 12.38 -7.95
N ALA A 18 -6.52 13.32 -7.94
CA ALA A 18 -6.82 14.31 -6.91
C ALA A 18 -6.72 13.78 -5.47
N LEU A 19 -5.93 14.49 -4.66
CA LEU A 19 -5.80 14.34 -3.22
C LEU A 19 -7.07 14.82 -2.52
N GLY A 20 -8.11 13.98 -2.51
CA GLY A 20 -9.24 14.07 -1.58
C GLY A 20 -8.88 13.42 -0.25
N GLY A 21 -7.86 13.94 0.44
CA GLY A 21 -7.44 13.42 1.75
C GLY A 21 -8.23 14.07 2.87
N VAL A 22 -9.00 13.27 3.62
CA VAL A 22 -9.30 13.63 5.02
C VAL A 22 -7.97 13.96 5.70
N ALA A 23 -7.89 15.12 6.36
CA ALA A 23 -6.67 15.60 6.99
C ALA A 23 -6.10 14.53 7.95
N GLY A 24 -5.00 13.85 7.58
CA GLY A 24 -4.39 12.81 8.42
C GLY A 24 -3.76 11.63 7.70
N CYS A 25 -3.88 11.52 6.37
CA CYS A 25 -3.17 10.51 5.59
C CYS A 25 -2.02 11.17 4.80
N SER A 26 -0.77 10.77 5.08
CA SER A 26 0.41 11.14 4.30
C SER A 26 1.08 9.89 3.77
N SER A 27 1.52 9.89 2.52
CA SER A 27 2.16 8.72 1.90
C SER A 27 3.29 9.12 0.96
N GLU A 28 4.34 8.31 0.96
CA GLU A 28 5.52 8.43 0.11
C GLU A 28 5.75 7.09 -0.58
N GLY A 29 5.80 7.07 -1.92
CA GLY A 29 5.87 5.80 -2.67
C GLY A 29 4.61 4.93 -2.54
N ALA A 30 3.51 5.47 -2.01
CA ALA A 30 2.22 4.80 -1.88
C ALA A 30 1.07 5.77 -2.17
N GLN A 31 -0.11 5.23 -2.48
CA GLN A 31 -1.36 5.99 -2.60
C GLN A 31 -2.30 5.58 -1.47
N THR A 32 -2.90 6.56 -0.78
CA THR A 32 -3.80 6.34 0.35
C THR A 32 -5.19 6.88 0.07
N GLN A 33 -6.20 6.05 0.23
CA GLN A 33 -7.63 6.38 0.11
C GLN A 33 -8.30 6.08 1.44
N CYS A 34 -8.57 7.15 2.20
CA CYS A 34 -9.02 7.06 3.59
C CYS A 34 -10.50 7.44 3.71
N THR A 35 -11.26 6.62 4.43
CA THR A 35 -12.63 6.90 4.91
C THR A 35 -12.60 7.15 6.42
N LEU A 36 -13.76 7.33 7.07
CA LEU A 36 -13.84 7.61 8.51
C LEU A 36 -13.19 6.53 9.40
N ASN A 37 -13.25 5.26 9.01
CA ASN A 37 -12.78 4.13 9.82
C ASN A 37 -11.75 3.23 9.11
N ASP A 38 -11.72 3.27 7.78
CA ASP A 38 -10.93 2.36 6.96
C ASP A 38 -10.11 3.14 5.94
N CYS A 39 -8.92 2.65 5.62
CA CYS A 39 -8.01 3.24 4.65
C CYS A 39 -7.45 2.16 3.74
N THR A 40 -7.54 2.39 2.44
CA THR A 40 -6.91 1.54 1.42
C THR A 40 -5.59 2.18 1.01
N VAL A 41 -4.50 1.42 1.10
CA VAL A 41 -3.15 1.84 0.79
C VAL A 41 -2.61 0.99 -0.36
N THR A 42 -2.21 1.64 -1.44
CA THR A 42 -1.55 1.01 -2.58
C THR A 42 -0.07 1.35 -2.51
N PHE A 43 0.76 0.39 -2.10
CA PHE A 43 2.22 0.55 -2.06
C PHE A 43 2.82 0.22 -3.42
N ASN A 44 3.67 1.10 -3.95
CA ASN A 44 4.48 0.79 -5.12
C ASN A 44 5.62 -0.16 -4.72
N ARG A 45 5.88 -1.18 -5.54
CA ARG A 45 6.99 -2.11 -5.36
C ARG A 45 8.29 -1.53 -5.93
N GLY A 46 9.43 -1.94 -5.38
CA GLY A 46 10.75 -1.53 -5.87
C GLY A 46 11.21 -0.14 -5.43
N VAL A 47 10.46 0.51 -4.54
CA VAL A 47 10.82 1.77 -3.88
C VAL A 47 10.61 1.64 -2.37
N ASP A 48 11.21 2.53 -1.59
CA ASP A 48 10.89 2.68 -0.17
C ASP A 48 9.49 3.28 -0.02
N ALA A 49 8.48 2.42 0.14
CA ALA A 49 7.08 2.80 0.21
C ALA A 49 6.58 2.81 1.65
N ASN A 50 6.10 3.97 2.11
CA ASN A 50 5.53 4.13 3.43
C ASN A 50 4.28 5.03 3.40
N ALA A 51 3.38 4.81 4.36
CA ALA A 51 2.20 5.61 4.54
C ALA A 51 1.89 5.76 6.02
N SER A 52 1.51 6.95 6.43
CA SER A 52 0.98 7.25 7.76
C SER A 52 -0.52 7.43 7.64
N ILE A 53 -1.26 6.56 8.32
CA ILE A 53 -2.70 6.42 8.24
C ILE A 53 -3.27 6.40 9.65
N LEU A 54 -4.24 7.28 9.93
CA LEU A 54 -4.93 7.32 11.24
C LEU A 54 -3.96 7.45 12.44
N GLY A 55 -2.78 8.04 12.24
CA GLY A 55 -1.73 8.17 13.26
C GLY A 55 -0.76 6.98 13.36
N VAL A 56 -0.94 5.93 12.56
CA VAL A 56 -0.05 4.77 12.50
C VAL A 56 0.74 4.75 11.19
N LYS A 57 2.04 4.43 11.28
CA LYS A 57 2.88 4.24 10.10
C LYS A 57 2.82 2.79 9.63
N ALA A 58 2.60 2.59 8.33
CA ALA A 58 2.65 1.34 7.63
C ALA A 58 3.72 1.40 6.54
N GLU A 59 4.62 0.43 6.53
CA GLU A 59 5.75 0.35 5.59
C GLU A 59 5.71 -1.01 4.88
N LEU A 60 5.93 -1.00 3.57
CA LEU A 60 6.12 -2.24 2.81
C LEU A 60 7.58 -2.68 2.93
N VAL A 61 7.83 -3.76 3.68
CA VAL A 61 9.19 -4.27 3.90
C VAL A 61 9.59 -5.26 2.81
N GLY A 62 8.63 -6.06 2.33
CA GLY A 62 8.93 -7.03 1.28
C GLY A 62 7.72 -7.84 0.84
N VAL A 63 7.89 -8.51 -0.30
CA VAL A 63 6.92 -9.44 -0.86
C VAL A 63 7.67 -10.69 -1.28
N GLN A 64 7.25 -11.85 -0.76
CA GLN A 64 7.83 -13.15 -1.07
C GLN A 64 6.72 -14.09 -1.55
N GLY A 65 6.67 -14.34 -2.86
CA GLY A 65 5.57 -15.08 -3.48
C GLY A 65 4.23 -14.40 -3.19
N ASN A 66 3.37 -15.09 -2.43
CA ASN A 66 2.04 -14.61 -2.05
C ASN A 66 2.00 -14.03 -0.62
N ASN A 67 3.15 -13.86 0.03
CA ASN A 67 3.24 -13.29 1.37
C ASN A 67 3.76 -11.85 1.30
N VAL A 68 3.08 -10.94 1.98
CA VAL A 68 3.47 -9.54 2.10
C VAL A 68 3.94 -9.30 3.52
N THR A 69 5.17 -8.84 3.66
CA THR A 69 5.73 -8.42 4.93
C THR A 69 5.60 -6.90 5.07
N LEU A 70 4.84 -6.49 6.08
CA LEU A 70 4.54 -5.10 6.38
C LEU A 70 5.12 -4.76 7.76
N LYS A 71 5.53 -3.51 7.96
CA LYS A 71 5.82 -2.97 9.29
C LYS A 71 4.76 -1.95 9.64
N VAL A 72 3.94 -2.27 10.63
CA VAL A 72 2.78 -1.47 11.04
C VAL A 72 2.97 -1.08 12.50
N ALA A 73 2.91 0.22 12.80
CA ALA A 73 3.16 0.75 14.14
C ALA A 73 4.51 0.29 14.76
N GLY A 74 5.51 0.03 13.90
CA GLY A 74 6.81 -0.48 14.33
C GLY A 74 6.92 -2.01 14.44
N GLN A 75 5.81 -2.76 14.36
CA GLN A 75 5.80 -4.22 14.39
C GLN A 75 5.82 -4.80 12.97
N GLN A 76 6.70 -5.78 12.74
CA GLN A 76 6.79 -6.47 11.46
C GLN A 76 5.86 -7.69 11.44
N ILE A 77 4.96 -7.73 10.48
CA ILE A 77 3.93 -8.74 10.31
C ILE A 77 3.98 -9.30 8.90
N THR A 78 3.53 -10.54 8.70
CA THR A 78 3.46 -11.15 7.37
C THR A 78 2.03 -11.62 7.12
N VAL A 79 1.43 -11.08 6.05
CA VAL A 79 0.04 -11.31 5.70
C VAL A 79 -0.01 -11.95 4.31
N PRO A 80 -0.65 -13.11 4.14
CA PRO A 80 -0.83 -13.71 2.83
C PRO A 80 -1.82 -12.89 1.98
N VAL A 81 -1.72 -12.98 0.66
CA VAL A 81 -2.71 -12.40 -0.26
C VAL A 81 -4.11 -12.95 0.04
N ASN A 82 -5.10 -12.06 0.07
CA ASN A 82 -6.48 -12.33 0.53
C ASN A 82 -6.59 -12.77 2.00
N GLY A 83 -5.51 -12.61 2.77
CA GLY A 83 -5.49 -12.81 4.20
C GLY A 83 -5.60 -11.50 4.97
N GLU A 84 -5.85 -11.64 6.25
CA GLU A 84 -5.89 -10.54 7.21
C GLU A 84 -5.09 -10.88 8.46
N GLN A 85 -4.55 -9.86 9.10
CA GLN A 85 -3.88 -9.97 10.38
C GLN A 85 -4.12 -8.71 11.18
N GLN A 86 -4.18 -8.85 12.51
CA GLN A 86 -4.27 -7.70 13.40
C GLN A 86 -2.89 -7.28 13.92
N ALA A 87 -2.67 -5.98 14.05
CA ALA A 87 -1.50 -5.40 14.70
C ALA A 87 -1.87 -4.08 15.38
N GLU A 88 -1.47 -3.89 16.64
CA GLU A 88 -1.69 -2.66 17.42
C GLU A 88 -3.12 -2.10 17.36
N GLY A 89 -4.14 -2.97 17.38
CA GLY A 89 -5.54 -2.53 17.33
C GLY A 89 -6.03 -2.11 15.94
N PHE A 90 -5.31 -2.46 14.88
CA PHE A 90 -5.75 -2.32 13.48
C PHE A 90 -5.92 -3.69 12.85
N ASN A 91 -6.88 -3.81 11.93
CA ASN A 91 -6.96 -4.95 11.01
C ASN A 91 -6.24 -4.60 9.71
N ILE A 92 -5.36 -5.47 9.25
CA ILE A 92 -4.53 -5.30 8.06
C ILE A 92 -4.84 -6.46 7.11
N ALA A 93 -5.52 -6.14 6.01
CA ALA A 93 -5.90 -7.11 4.99
C ALA A 93 -5.14 -6.85 3.68
N VAL A 94 -4.51 -7.88 3.13
CA VAL A 94 -3.86 -7.79 1.82
C VAL A 94 -4.89 -8.14 0.75
N GLN A 95 -5.32 -7.15 0.00
CA GLN A 95 -6.35 -7.31 -1.02
C GLN A 95 -5.77 -7.85 -2.32
N SER A 96 -4.59 -7.38 -2.73
CA SER A 96 -3.94 -7.84 -3.95
C SER A 96 -2.45 -7.59 -3.95
N VAL A 97 -1.73 -8.44 -4.66
CA VAL A 97 -0.31 -8.30 -4.96
C VAL A 97 -0.14 -8.48 -6.46
N THR A 98 0.43 -7.46 -7.09
CA THR A 98 0.79 -7.44 -8.50
C THR A 98 2.30 -7.28 -8.65
N GLN A 99 2.80 -7.28 -9.88
CA GLN A 99 4.23 -7.05 -10.14
C GLN A 99 4.69 -5.68 -9.63
N ASP A 100 3.83 -4.66 -9.75
CA ASP A 100 4.19 -3.27 -9.51
C ASP A 100 3.60 -2.70 -8.21
N ASN A 101 2.50 -3.28 -7.70
CA ASN A 101 1.74 -2.73 -6.59
C ASN A 101 1.28 -3.78 -5.58
N VAL A 102 1.16 -3.37 -4.31
CA VAL A 102 0.50 -4.13 -3.24
C VAL A 102 -0.63 -3.28 -2.67
N VAL A 103 -1.85 -3.81 -2.68
CA VAL A 103 -3.03 -3.14 -2.13
C VAL A 103 -3.35 -3.73 -0.76
N VAL A 104 -3.32 -2.88 0.26
CA VAL A 104 -3.57 -3.23 1.66
C VAL A 104 -4.72 -2.39 2.17
N LYS A 105 -5.71 -3.02 2.80
CA LYS A 105 -6.75 -2.33 3.55
C LYS A 105 -6.37 -2.33 5.03
N ILE A 106 -6.37 -1.16 5.64
CA ILE A 106 -6.11 -0.96 7.07
C ILE A 106 -7.35 -0.33 7.69
N SER A 107 -7.94 -0.98 8.68
CA SER A 107 -9.07 -0.45 9.44
C SER A 107 -8.77 -0.48 10.93
N ARG A 108 -9.43 0.37 11.72
CA ARG A 108 -9.42 0.19 13.17
C ARG A 108 -10.05 -1.16 13.49
N SER A 109 -9.34 -2.00 14.25
CA SER A 109 -9.90 -3.22 14.84
C SER A 109 -10.89 -2.77 15.91
N GLY A 110 -12.11 -2.45 15.50
CA GLY A 110 -13.19 -2.19 16.44
C GLY A 110 -13.54 -3.50 17.13
N GLY A 111 -13.27 -3.59 18.43
CA GLY A 111 -14.25 -4.22 19.30
C GLY A 111 -15.57 -3.48 19.04
N GLY A 112 -16.46 -4.10 18.27
CA GLY A 112 -17.78 -3.56 18.02
C GLY A 112 -18.47 -3.34 19.36
N GLY A 113 -18.81 -2.10 19.67
CA GLY A 113 -19.86 -1.78 20.65
C GLY A 113 -21.22 -1.99 20.02
#